data_AF-B1XJP3-F1
#
_entry.id   AF-B1XJP3-F1
#
_cell.length_a   1.000
_cell.length_b   1.000
_cell.length_c   1.000
_cell.angle_alpha   90.00
_cell.angle_beta   90.00
_cell.angle_gamma   90.00
#
_symmetry.space_group_name_H-M   'P 1'
#
loop_
_entity.id
_entity.type
_entity.pdbx_description
1 polymer ?
#
loop_
_entity_poly.entity_id
_entity_poly.type
_entity_poly.pdbx_seq_one_letter_code
_entity_poly.pdbx_strand_id
1 'polypeptide(L)'
;MASQWENFLKNLGNWRGSFAGVNLDGEITTEVPSILTLSLIDGNRDKVLFTLRRFENGGYDSEPTSNMSQEFTGLGRHTMFFDTGSFSKGSMCLSSISSFIAEYGFIKGDRRMRMVQMYGDAFTFNKLVFIREFREGSNAQERPPLTVEQLLGTWEAEYYVYTPDLDPPKVHQSRLTLSKEGDYLHQTLELEHQTIASKGQIQGKTIRFTEGSTPRNLVLLPDGASMNVPPQLAQRQAFFVEAGWLVSDNERQRIMRNYNDRGEWVSSTLIFERRVA
;
A
#
# COMPACT_ATOMS: atom_id res chain seq x y z
N MET A 1 6.49 -12.45 18.63
CA MET A 1 5.76 -11.52 17.76
C MET A 1 4.59 -10.97 18.55
N ALA A 2 4.28 -9.69 18.34
CA ALA A 2 3.12 -9.08 18.98
C ALA A 2 1.84 -9.61 18.32
N SER A 3 0.73 -9.60 19.06
CA SER A 3 -0.58 -9.93 18.53
C SER A 3 -1.03 -8.92 17.46
N GLN A 4 -1.99 -9.32 16.63
CA GLN A 4 -2.61 -8.43 15.63
C GLN A 4 -3.16 -7.15 16.28
N TRP A 5 -3.75 -7.27 17.47
CA TRP A 5 -4.25 -6.12 18.22
C TRP A 5 -3.12 -5.19 18.68
N GLU A 6 -2.05 -5.72 19.26
CA GLU A 6 -0.89 -4.92 19.66
C GLU A 6 -0.22 -4.22 18.47
N ASN A 7 -0.17 -4.88 17.31
CA ASN A 7 0.32 -4.26 16.08
C ASN A 7 -0.62 -3.16 15.58
N PHE A 8 -1.94 -3.32 15.69
CA PHE A 8 -2.90 -2.26 15.42
C PHE A 8 -2.69 -1.05 16.34
N LEU A 9 -2.47 -1.25 17.65
CA LEU A 9 -2.26 -0.18 18.62
C LEU A 9 -1.04 0.71 18.32
N LYS A 10 -0.11 0.29 17.45
CA LYS A 10 1.00 1.15 16.96
C LYS A 10 0.51 2.33 16.11
N ASN A 11 -0.74 2.28 15.65
CA ASN A 11 -1.38 3.34 14.86
C ASN A 11 -2.08 4.42 15.72
N LEU A 12 -2.10 4.28 17.04
CA LEU A 12 -2.71 5.29 17.93
C LEU A 12 -2.10 6.68 17.72
N GLY A 13 -2.94 7.69 17.90
CA GLY A 13 -2.58 9.10 17.79
C GLY A 13 -3.46 9.88 16.81
N ASN A 14 -3.13 11.16 16.68
CA ASN A 14 -3.76 12.08 15.74
C ASN A 14 -2.89 12.20 14.49
N TRP A 15 -3.51 11.95 13.34
CA TRP A 15 -2.88 11.90 12.04
C TRP A 15 -3.53 12.94 11.14
N ARG A 16 -2.78 14.00 10.83
CA ARG A 16 -3.21 15.09 9.94
C ARG A 16 -2.68 14.81 8.53
N GLY A 17 -3.51 14.95 7.51
CA GLY A 17 -3.15 14.54 6.16
C GLY A 17 -4.24 14.81 5.14
N SER A 18 -4.14 14.21 3.97
CA SER A 18 -5.16 14.36 2.93
C SER A 18 -5.57 13.03 2.32
N PHE A 19 -6.78 12.97 1.77
CA PHE A 19 -7.27 11.89 0.93
C PHE A 19 -7.30 12.40 -0.50
N ALA A 20 -6.45 11.82 -1.37
CA ALA A 20 -6.36 12.19 -2.77
C ALA A 20 -6.89 11.06 -3.68
N GLY A 21 -7.72 11.40 -4.66
CA GLY A 21 -8.08 10.48 -5.74
C GLY A 21 -6.98 10.45 -6.80
N VAL A 22 -6.57 9.27 -7.27
CA VAL A 22 -5.52 9.11 -8.29
C VAL A 22 -5.94 8.10 -9.36
N ASN A 23 -5.69 8.42 -10.63
CA ASN A 23 -5.95 7.52 -11.78
C ASN A 23 -4.72 6.65 -12.15
N LEU A 24 -4.84 5.84 -13.21
CA LEU A 24 -3.75 4.95 -13.68
C LEU A 24 -2.57 5.69 -14.34
N ASP A 25 -2.73 6.97 -14.67
CA ASP A 25 -1.65 7.80 -15.22
C ASP A 25 -0.88 8.56 -14.11
N GLY A 26 -1.28 8.36 -12.85
CA GLY A 26 -0.66 9.00 -11.69
C GLY A 26 -1.08 10.46 -11.50
N GLU A 27 -2.22 10.85 -12.06
CA GLU A 27 -2.78 12.18 -11.90
C GLU A 27 -3.70 12.24 -10.67
N ILE A 28 -3.50 13.27 -9.85
CA ILE A 28 -4.38 13.56 -8.71
C ILE A 28 -5.64 14.24 -9.24
N THR A 29 -6.79 13.62 -9.01
CA THR A 29 -8.10 14.11 -9.49
C THR A 29 -8.87 14.90 -8.43
N THR A 30 -8.66 14.57 -7.16
CA THR A 30 -9.23 15.27 -6.01
C THR A 30 -8.24 15.23 -4.86
N GLU A 31 -8.32 16.20 -3.95
CA GLU A 31 -7.57 16.16 -2.69
C GLU A 31 -8.36 16.84 -1.59
N VAL A 32 -8.61 16.11 -0.50
CA VAL A 32 -9.42 16.57 0.63
C VAL A 32 -8.61 16.48 1.93
N PRO A 33 -8.36 17.61 2.61
CA PRO A 33 -7.72 17.60 3.92
C PRO A 33 -8.51 16.79 4.96
N SER A 34 -7.79 16.18 5.89
CA SER A 34 -8.37 15.23 6.85
C SER A 34 -7.58 15.11 8.14
N ILE A 35 -8.29 14.81 9.22
CA ILE A 35 -7.69 14.41 10.49
C ILE A 35 -8.28 13.06 10.89
N LEU A 36 -7.40 12.07 11.07
CA LEU A 36 -7.73 10.75 11.56
C LEU A 36 -7.18 10.60 12.98
N THR A 37 -8.05 10.27 13.93
CA THR A 37 -7.68 9.99 15.32
C THR A 37 -7.95 8.53 15.64
N LEU A 38 -6.98 7.87 16.24
CA LEU A 38 -7.12 6.57 16.89
C LEU A 38 -6.77 6.75 18.37
N SER A 39 -7.75 6.60 19.26
CA SER A 39 -7.57 6.77 20.71
C SER A 39 -8.15 5.61 21.49
N LEU A 40 -7.64 5.38 22.70
CA LEU A 40 -8.22 4.40 23.62
C LEU A 40 -9.52 4.94 24.20
N ILE A 41 -10.55 4.10 24.31
CA ILE A 41 -11.80 4.46 24.99
C ILE A 41 -11.59 4.30 26.49
N ASP A 42 -11.73 5.39 27.25
CA ASP A 42 -11.51 5.42 28.71
C ASP A 42 -10.14 4.86 29.15
N GLY A 43 -9.11 4.98 28.30
CA GLY A 43 -7.79 4.40 28.54
C GLY A 43 -7.72 2.88 28.42
N ASN A 44 -8.83 2.21 28.05
CA ASN A 44 -8.88 0.76 27.87
C ASN A 44 -8.15 0.36 26.57
N ARG A 45 -7.11 -0.45 26.70
CA ARG A 45 -6.30 -0.92 25.56
C ARG A 45 -7.04 -1.87 24.64
N ASP A 46 -8.15 -2.48 25.07
CA ASP A 46 -8.96 -3.40 24.27
C ASP A 46 -10.06 -2.69 23.49
N LYS A 47 -10.14 -1.36 23.58
CA LYS A 47 -11.14 -0.53 22.92
C LYS A 47 -10.50 0.68 22.27
N VAL A 48 -10.61 0.77 20.95
CA VAL A 48 -10.10 1.91 20.18
C VAL A 48 -11.24 2.64 19.50
N LEU A 49 -11.32 3.95 19.69
CA LEU A 49 -12.17 4.84 18.91
C LEU A 49 -11.38 5.35 17.71
N PHE A 50 -11.89 5.04 16.53
CA PHE A 50 -11.49 5.67 15.28
C PHE A 50 -12.41 6.85 15.00
N THR A 51 -11.83 8.00 14.68
CA THR A 51 -12.57 9.17 14.19
C THR A 51 -11.88 9.70 12.95
N LEU A 52 -12.65 9.97 11.90
CA LEU A 52 -12.19 10.58 10.67
C LEU A 52 -12.99 11.84 10.38
N ARG A 53 -12.27 12.97 10.32
CA ARG A 53 -12.78 14.27 9.92
C ARG A 53 -12.23 14.66 8.55
N ARG A 54 -13.06 15.23 7.68
CA ARG A 54 -12.67 15.75 6.35
C ARG A 54 -13.11 17.20 6.19
N PHE A 55 -12.34 17.99 5.45
CA PHE A 55 -12.48 19.44 5.39
C PHE A 55 -12.47 19.94 3.94
N GLU A 56 -13.56 19.71 3.20
CA GLU A 56 -13.61 20.06 1.77
C GLU A 56 -13.70 21.58 1.51
N ASN A 57 -14.29 22.36 2.42
CA ASN A 57 -14.73 23.73 2.15
C ASN A 57 -13.93 24.86 2.86
N GLY A 58 -12.83 24.55 3.55
CA GLY A 58 -12.14 25.59 4.33
C GLY A 58 -10.84 25.21 5.03
N GLY A 59 -10.27 24.04 4.72
CA GLY A 59 -9.06 23.57 5.38
C GLY A 59 -9.27 23.19 6.85
N TYR A 60 -8.18 23.02 7.60
CA TYR A 60 -8.24 22.41 8.94
C TYR A 60 -8.88 23.28 10.02
N ASP A 61 -9.01 24.58 9.77
CA ASP A 61 -9.56 25.54 10.74
C ASP A 61 -11.09 25.72 10.55
N SER A 62 -11.69 25.09 9.55
CA SER A 62 -13.14 25.10 9.32
C SER A 62 -13.83 23.92 9.99
N GLU A 63 -15.16 23.99 10.13
CA GLU A 63 -15.96 22.82 10.50
C GLU A 63 -15.76 21.68 9.50
N PRO A 64 -15.65 20.42 9.98
CA PRO A 64 -15.48 19.28 9.10
C PRO A 64 -16.76 19.04 8.30
N THR A 65 -16.62 18.87 6.98
CA THR A 65 -17.73 18.51 6.09
C THR A 65 -18.22 17.08 6.31
N SER A 66 -17.37 16.23 6.88
CA SER A 66 -17.72 14.87 7.30
C SER A 66 -17.01 14.54 8.60
N ASN A 67 -17.73 13.93 9.54
CA ASN A 67 -17.22 13.43 10.81
C ASN A 67 -17.78 12.03 11.07
N MET A 68 -16.96 11.01 10.85
CA MET A 68 -17.31 9.61 11.06
C MET A 68 -16.56 9.07 12.27
N SER A 69 -17.22 8.26 13.09
CA SER A 69 -16.55 7.51 14.16
C SER A 69 -16.94 6.04 14.15
N GLN A 70 -16.01 5.18 14.57
CA GLN A 70 -16.19 3.75 14.70
C GLN A 70 -15.41 3.23 15.90
N GLU A 71 -16.04 2.36 16.70
CA GLU A 71 -15.37 1.65 17.78
C GLU A 71 -14.82 0.30 17.31
N PHE A 72 -13.62 -0.04 17.77
CA PHE A 72 -12.99 -1.33 17.57
C PHE A 72 -12.78 -2.02 18.93
N THR A 73 -13.32 -3.23 19.05
CA THR A 73 -13.06 -4.18 20.15
C THR A 73 -12.36 -5.45 19.65
N GLY A 74 -11.99 -5.45 18.37
CA GLY A 74 -11.36 -6.56 17.67
C GLY A 74 -11.11 -6.20 16.20
N LEU A 75 -10.44 -7.10 15.48
CA LEU A 75 -10.08 -6.89 14.07
C LEU A 75 -10.85 -7.87 13.18
N GLY A 76 -11.28 -7.37 12.02
CA GLY A 76 -11.91 -8.22 11.02
C GLY A 76 -10.89 -9.13 10.34
N ARG A 77 -11.30 -10.36 10.00
CA ARG A 77 -10.47 -11.36 9.30
C ARG A 77 -9.88 -10.90 7.97
N HIS A 78 -10.41 -9.83 7.41
CA HIS A 78 -9.97 -9.24 6.14
C HIS A 78 -8.80 -8.26 6.30
N THR A 79 -8.28 -8.08 7.52
CA THR A 79 -7.17 -7.18 7.86
C THR A 79 -6.01 -7.98 8.46
N MET A 80 -4.79 -7.60 8.09
CA MET A 80 -3.53 -8.13 8.60
C MET A 80 -2.62 -6.98 8.98
N PHE A 81 -2.25 -6.87 10.26
CA PHE A 81 -1.22 -5.98 10.76
C PHE A 81 0.12 -6.71 10.86
N PHE A 82 1.16 -6.04 10.41
CA PHE A 82 2.55 -6.48 10.51
C PHE A 82 3.18 -5.97 11.81
N ASP A 83 4.30 -6.55 12.20
CA ASP A 83 5.03 -6.17 13.41
C ASP A 83 5.53 -4.71 13.42
N THR A 84 5.52 -3.99 12.30
CA THR A 84 5.80 -2.55 12.27
C THR A 84 4.61 -1.68 12.66
N GLY A 85 3.39 -2.23 12.67
CA GLY A 85 2.14 -1.48 12.67
C GLY A 85 1.62 -1.13 11.27
N SER A 86 2.39 -1.43 10.23
CA SER A 86 1.90 -1.41 8.84
C SER A 86 0.79 -2.47 8.69
N PHE A 87 -0.08 -2.35 7.69
CA PHE A 87 -1.17 -3.30 7.49
C PHE A 87 -1.58 -3.48 6.03
N SER A 88 -2.27 -4.58 5.77
CA SER A 88 -3.05 -4.84 4.56
C SER A 88 -4.49 -5.17 4.94
N LYS A 89 -5.46 -4.57 4.28
CA LYS A 89 -6.89 -4.78 4.49
C LYS A 89 -7.56 -4.89 3.12
N GLY A 90 -8.54 -5.75 2.92
CA GLY A 90 -9.24 -5.75 1.64
C GLY A 90 -10.20 -6.91 1.44
N SER A 91 -10.70 -7.04 0.21
CA SER A 91 -11.58 -8.14 -0.16
C SER A 91 -10.92 -9.49 0.14
N MET A 92 -11.68 -10.42 0.73
CA MET A 92 -11.22 -11.79 0.98
C MET A 92 -11.35 -12.67 -0.27
N CYS A 93 -12.22 -12.30 -1.21
CA CYS A 93 -12.40 -12.99 -2.46
C CYS A 93 -12.73 -11.99 -3.59
N LEU A 94 -12.29 -12.30 -4.81
CA LEU A 94 -12.73 -11.62 -6.03
C LEU A 94 -14.16 -12.09 -6.38
N SER A 95 -15.11 -11.17 -6.42
CA SER A 95 -16.52 -11.48 -6.57
C SER A 95 -17.21 -10.54 -7.54
N SER A 96 -18.06 -11.07 -8.43
CA SER A 96 -18.81 -10.27 -9.41
C SER A 96 -19.95 -9.45 -8.79
N ILE A 97 -20.33 -9.72 -7.54
CA ILE A 97 -21.44 -9.05 -6.85
C ILE A 97 -20.98 -7.95 -5.88
N SER A 98 -19.67 -7.74 -5.74
CA SER A 98 -19.11 -6.73 -4.84
C SER A 98 -17.85 -6.11 -5.42
N SER A 99 -17.65 -4.80 -5.22
CA SER A 99 -16.39 -4.15 -5.61
C SER A 99 -15.19 -4.79 -4.92
N PHE A 100 -14.08 -4.88 -5.64
CA PHE A 100 -12.82 -5.32 -5.07
C PHE A 100 -12.06 -4.11 -4.52
N ILE A 101 -11.63 -4.21 -3.26
CA ILE A 101 -10.83 -3.19 -2.59
C ILE A 101 -9.60 -3.81 -1.93
N ALA A 102 -8.48 -3.10 -1.98
CA ALA A 102 -7.29 -3.41 -1.20
C ALA A 102 -6.67 -2.13 -0.65
N GLU A 103 -6.66 -2.01 0.67
CA GLU A 103 -6.00 -0.96 1.43
C GLU A 103 -4.65 -1.46 1.98
N TYR A 104 -3.64 -0.61 1.85
CA TYR A 104 -2.32 -0.80 2.41
C TYR A 104 -2.01 0.39 3.30
N GLY A 105 -1.49 0.16 4.49
CA GLY A 105 -0.99 1.22 5.36
C GLY A 105 0.45 0.98 5.73
N PHE A 106 1.33 1.91 5.38
CA PHE A 106 2.70 1.96 5.84
C PHE A 106 2.83 2.90 7.03
N ILE A 107 3.70 2.56 7.97
CA ILE A 107 4.09 3.43 9.08
C ILE A 107 5.61 3.47 9.22
N LYS A 108 6.17 4.67 9.29
CA LYS A 108 7.60 4.90 9.55
C LYS A 108 7.74 6.18 10.37
N GLY A 109 8.05 6.01 11.66
CA GLY A 109 8.11 7.13 12.60
C GLY A 109 6.79 7.90 12.66
N ASP A 110 6.84 9.20 12.40
CA ASP A 110 5.69 10.11 12.43
C ASP A 110 5.00 10.28 11.08
N ARG A 111 5.28 9.38 10.13
CA ARG A 111 4.60 9.33 8.83
C ARG A 111 3.76 8.06 8.70
N ARG A 112 2.58 8.23 8.11
CA ARG A 112 1.83 7.13 7.50
C ARG A 112 1.53 7.44 6.05
N MET A 113 1.53 6.38 5.26
CA MET A 113 1.08 6.41 3.88
C MET A 113 0.09 5.28 3.70
N ARG A 114 -1.12 5.60 3.23
CA ARG A 114 -2.12 4.58 2.93
C ARG A 114 -2.58 4.68 1.48
N MET A 115 -2.93 3.54 0.92
CA MET A 115 -3.36 3.40 -0.46
C MET A 115 -4.54 2.46 -0.52
N VAL A 116 -5.69 2.94 -1.01
CA VAL A 116 -6.87 2.10 -1.27
C VAL A 116 -7.04 1.93 -2.77
N GLN A 117 -6.69 0.76 -3.28
CA GLN A 117 -6.88 0.40 -4.68
C GLN A 117 -8.29 -0.15 -4.84
N MET A 118 -9.05 0.42 -5.78
CA MET A 118 -10.45 0.07 -6.01
C MET A 118 -10.64 -0.39 -7.44
N TYR A 119 -11.32 -1.52 -7.61
CA TYR A 119 -11.74 -2.04 -8.90
C TYR A 119 -13.26 -2.01 -8.99
N GLY A 120 -13.75 -1.53 -10.13
CA GLY A 120 -15.17 -1.39 -10.42
C GLY A 120 -15.69 -2.52 -11.29
N ASP A 121 -16.58 -2.15 -12.22
CA ASP A 121 -17.23 -3.09 -13.13
C ASP A 121 -16.23 -3.86 -13.99
N ALA A 122 -16.58 -5.11 -14.31
CA ALA A 122 -15.74 -6.05 -15.05
C ALA A 122 -14.31 -6.19 -14.46
N PHE A 123 -14.14 -5.91 -13.17
CA PHE A 123 -12.88 -5.90 -12.46
C PHE A 123 -11.82 -4.98 -13.07
N THR A 124 -12.25 -3.86 -13.64
CA THR A 124 -11.36 -2.81 -14.15
C THR A 124 -10.91 -1.90 -13.02
N PHE A 125 -9.65 -1.45 -13.06
CA PHE A 125 -9.16 -0.50 -12.07
C PHE A 125 -9.97 0.80 -12.17
N ASN A 126 -10.57 1.21 -11.07
CA ASN A 126 -11.41 2.41 -11.01
C ASN A 126 -10.58 3.60 -10.53
N LYS A 127 -9.99 3.51 -9.34
CA LYS A 127 -9.21 4.58 -8.73
C LYS A 127 -8.33 4.09 -7.60
N LEU A 128 -7.32 4.89 -7.29
CA LEU A 128 -6.58 4.85 -6.03
C LEU A 128 -7.09 5.97 -5.12
N VAL A 129 -7.32 5.66 -3.84
CA VAL A 129 -7.37 6.69 -2.78
C VAL A 129 -6.01 6.70 -2.09
N PHE A 130 -5.25 7.77 -2.30
CA PHE A 130 -3.91 7.97 -1.76
C PHE A 130 -3.96 8.88 -0.54
N ILE A 131 -3.48 8.40 0.60
CA ILE A 131 -3.65 9.04 1.89
C ILE A 131 -2.28 9.27 2.52
N ARG A 132 -1.89 10.54 2.67
CA ARG A 132 -0.59 10.94 3.20
C ARG A 132 -0.80 11.63 4.52
N GLU A 133 -0.24 11.07 5.58
CA GLU A 133 -0.54 11.44 6.96
C GLU A 133 0.74 11.70 7.76
N PHE A 134 0.63 12.66 8.67
CA PHE A 134 1.67 13.10 9.59
C PHE A 134 1.12 13.04 11.00
N ARG A 135 1.95 12.62 11.95
CA ARG A 135 1.58 12.74 13.36
C ARG A 135 1.44 14.22 13.71
N GLU A 136 0.35 14.58 14.38
CA GLU A 136 0.10 15.95 14.84
C GLU A 136 1.27 16.44 15.73
N GLY A 137 1.73 17.67 15.48
CA GLY A 137 2.85 18.28 16.18
C GLY A 137 4.24 17.78 15.77
N SER A 138 4.34 16.87 14.81
CA SER A 138 5.64 16.40 14.29
C SER A 138 6.20 17.33 13.20
N ASN A 139 7.52 17.24 12.98
CA ASN A 139 8.23 17.90 11.87
C ASN A 139 8.43 16.97 10.67
N ALA A 140 7.66 15.89 10.57
CA ALA A 140 7.81 14.93 9.49
C ALA A 140 7.43 15.56 8.14
N GLN A 141 8.12 15.15 7.06
CA GLN A 141 7.98 15.75 5.73
C GLN A 141 7.68 14.69 4.67
N GLU A 142 7.05 15.11 3.57
CA GLU A 142 6.93 14.26 2.36
C GLU A 142 8.31 14.03 1.73
N ARG A 143 8.44 12.87 1.10
CA ARG A 143 9.54 12.58 0.18
C ARG A 143 9.28 13.28 -1.17
N PRO A 144 10.31 13.52 -1.98
CA PRO A 144 10.12 13.92 -3.37
C PRO A 144 9.23 12.91 -4.13
N PRO A 145 8.52 13.33 -5.19
CA PRO A 145 7.82 12.40 -6.07
C PRO A 145 8.75 11.32 -6.61
N LEU A 146 8.23 10.08 -6.68
CA LEU A 146 9.02 8.95 -7.12
C LEU A 146 9.36 9.08 -8.61
N THR A 147 10.61 8.77 -8.95
CA THR A 147 11.15 8.74 -10.31
C THR A 147 11.74 7.38 -10.64
N VAL A 148 11.91 7.08 -11.93
CA VAL A 148 12.56 5.83 -12.37
C VAL A 148 14.00 5.79 -11.86
N GLU A 149 14.69 6.92 -11.94
CA GLU A 149 16.09 7.08 -11.55
C GLU A 149 16.31 6.75 -10.07
N GLN A 150 15.33 7.08 -9.21
CA GLN A 150 15.33 6.71 -7.79
C GLN A 150 15.11 5.21 -7.55
N LEU A 151 14.72 4.42 -8.53
CA LEU A 151 14.54 2.97 -8.38
C LEU A 151 15.73 2.17 -8.93
N LEU A 152 16.57 2.77 -9.79
CA LEU A 152 17.66 2.06 -10.45
C LEU A 152 18.71 1.53 -9.46
N GLY A 153 19.37 0.45 -9.86
CA GLY A 153 20.38 -0.24 -9.08
C GLY A 153 19.90 -1.58 -8.56
N THR A 154 20.61 -2.09 -7.56
CA THR A 154 20.34 -3.40 -6.95
C THR A 154 19.81 -3.22 -5.55
N TRP A 155 18.76 -3.97 -5.23
CA TRP A 155 18.09 -3.97 -3.94
C TRP A 155 18.12 -5.38 -3.37
N GLU A 156 18.58 -5.51 -2.14
CA GLU A 156 18.45 -6.74 -1.35
C GLU A 156 17.26 -6.61 -0.43
N ALA A 157 16.46 -7.67 -0.32
CA ALA A 157 15.19 -7.60 0.36
C ALA A 157 14.95 -8.80 1.27
N GLU A 158 14.51 -8.51 2.49
CA GLU A 158 13.87 -9.47 3.36
C GLU A 158 12.35 -9.29 3.26
N TYR A 159 11.61 -10.38 3.11
CA TYR A 159 10.16 -10.32 3.04
C TYR A 159 9.47 -11.38 3.88
N TYR A 160 8.30 -10.97 4.39
CA TYR A 160 7.52 -11.69 5.38
C TYR A 160 6.15 -12.00 4.80
N VAL A 161 5.82 -13.30 4.69
CA VAL A 161 4.55 -13.77 4.14
C VAL A 161 3.63 -14.20 5.28
N TYR A 162 2.52 -13.47 5.44
CA TYR A 162 1.49 -13.74 6.44
C TYR A 162 0.29 -14.40 5.78
N THR A 163 -0.20 -15.49 6.35
CA THR A 163 -1.40 -16.19 5.89
C THR A 163 -2.62 -15.82 6.76
N PRO A 164 -3.85 -15.96 6.25
CA PRO A 164 -5.07 -15.69 7.01
C PRO A 164 -5.22 -16.51 8.31
N ASP A 165 -4.51 -17.65 8.41
CA ASP A 165 -4.52 -18.53 9.58
C ASP A 165 -3.73 -17.97 10.78
N LEU A 166 -3.01 -16.86 10.58
CA LEU A 166 -2.22 -16.16 11.61
C LEU A 166 -1.06 -16.99 12.19
N ASP A 167 -0.59 -17.98 11.43
CA ASP A 167 0.68 -18.64 11.71
C ASP A 167 1.83 -17.64 11.68
N PRO A 168 2.95 -17.94 12.38
CA PRO A 168 4.19 -17.19 12.23
C PRO A 168 4.53 -16.95 10.74
N PRO A 169 4.86 -15.71 10.33
CA PRO A 169 5.13 -15.39 8.95
C PRO A 169 6.36 -16.15 8.46
N LYS A 170 6.30 -16.61 7.21
CA LYS A 170 7.47 -17.17 6.55
C LYS A 170 8.38 -16.03 6.11
N VAL A 171 9.66 -16.16 6.41
CA VAL A 171 10.69 -15.16 6.09
C VAL A 171 11.53 -15.67 4.94
N HIS A 172 11.79 -14.79 3.98
CA HIS A 172 12.55 -15.10 2.78
C HIS A 172 13.43 -13.93 2.38
N GLN A 173 14.39 -14.20 1.51
CA GLN A 173 15.28 -13.19 0.93
C GLN A 173 15.09 -13.13 -0.58
N SER A 174 15.29 -11.96 -1.16
CA SER A 174 15.30 -11.76 -2.60
C SER A 174 16.24 -10.64 -3.01
N ARG A 175 16.61 -10.61 -4.28
CA ARG A 175 17.42 -9.55 -4.87
C ARG A 175 16.74 -9.01 -6.12
N LEU A 176 16.55 -7.70 -6.18
CA LEU A 176 15.91 -7.00 -7.28
C LEU A 176 16.95 -6.10 -7.96
N THR A 177 17.24 -6.34 -9.23
CA THR A 177 18.10 -5.47 -10.04
C THR A 177 17.25 -4.74 -11.07
N LEU A 178 17.40 -3.41 -11.12
CA LEU A 178 16.67 -2.50 -11.99
C LEU A 178 17.66 -1.68 -12.84
N SER A 179 17.51 -1.74 -14.15
CA SER A 179 18.29 -0.93 -15.11
C SER A 179 17.38 -0.30 -16.16
N LYS A 180 17.84 0.82 -16.73
CA LYS A 180 17.11 1.56 -17.76
C LYS A 180 17.87 1.53 -19.07
N GLU A 181 17.16 1.24 -20.16
CA GLU A 181 17.67 1.30 -21.53
C GLU A 181 16.67 2.08 -22.40
N GLY A 182 17.01 3.32 -22.75
CA GLY A 182 16.07 4.24 -23.41
C GLY A 182 14.79 4.43 -22.59
N ASP A 183 13.65 4.15 -23.22
CA ASP A 183 12.32 4.21 -22.60
C ASP A 183 11.87 2.88 -21.98
N TYR A 184 12.80 1.98 -21.69
CA TYR A 184 12.49 0.69 -21.06
C TYR A 184 13.17 0.54 -19.71
N LEU A 185 12.40 0.06 -18.73
CA LEU A 185 12.90 -0.44 -17.46
C LEU A 185 13.03 -1.96 -17.56
N HIS A 186 14.21 -2.46 -17.24
CA HIS A 186 14.53 -3.87 -17.14
C HIS A 186 14.58 -4.23 -15.66
N GLN A 187 13.88 -5.30 -15.30
CA GLN A 187 13.79 -5.81 -13.95
C GLN A 187 14.21 -7.28 -13.92
N THR A 188 15.08 -7.63 -12.97
CA THR A 188 15.40 -9.01 -12.63
C THR A 188 15.18 -9.22 -11.13
N LEU A 189 14.25 -10.11 -10.78
CA LEU A 189 13.98 -10.52 -9.41
C LEU A 189 14.51 -11.93 -9.19
N GLU A 190 15.51 -12.04 -8.34
CA GLU A 190 16.10 -13.30 -7.89
C GLU A 190 15.42 -13.72 -6.57
N LEU A 191 14.80 -14.89 -6.61
CA LEU A 191 14.21 -15.61 -5.48
C LEU A 191 15.03 -16.89 -5.24
N GLU A 192 14.83 -17.55 -4.10
CA GLU A 192 15.60 -18.73 -3.69
C GLU A 192 15.71 -19.85 -4.74
N HIS A 193 14.65 -20.06 -5.54
CA HIS A 193 14.59 -21.13 -6.53
C HIS A 193 14.18 -20.67 -7.93
N GLN A 194 14.09 -19.34 -8.15
CA GLN A 194 13.59 -18.80 -9.41
C GLN A 194 14.17 -17.42 -9.66
N THR A 195 14.48 -17.14 -10.92
CA THR A 195 14.74 -15.78 -11.40
C THR A 195 13.62 -15.36 -12.33
N ILE A 196 13.07 -14.18 -12.12
CA ILE A 196 12.01 -13.59 -12.94
C ILE A 196 12.58 -12.33 -13.59
N ALA A 197 12.69 -12.35 -14.92
CA ALA A 197 13.04 -11.18 -15.70
C ALA A 197 11.78 -10.57 -16.32
N SER A 198 11.65 -9.25 -16.27
CA SER A 198 10.57 -8.52 -16.93
C SER A 198 11.05 -7.21 -17.52
N LYS A 199 10.36 -6.76 -18.57
CA LYS A 199 10.61 -5.51 -19.25
C LYS A 199 9.33 -4.67 -19.26
N GLY A 200 9.45 -3.40 -18.90
CA GLY A 200 8.35 -2.45 -18.88
C GLY A 200 8.68 -1.18 -19.67
N GLN A 201 7.73 -0.67 -20.44
CA GLN A 201 7.90 0.59 -21.16
C GLN A 201 7.56 1.76 -20.24
N ILE A 202 8.46 2.74 -20.17
CA ILE A 202 8.30 3.99 -19.42
C ILE A 202 7.44 4.95 -20.23
N GLN A 203 6.35 5.42 -19.64
CA GLN A 203 5.40 6.37 -20.23
C GLN A 203 5.04 7.42 -19.17
N GLY A 204 5.84 8.49 -19.12
CA GLY A 204 5.70 9.52 -18.09
C GLY A 204 5.88 8.95 -16.68
N LYS A 205 4.83 8.97 -15.87
CA LYS A 205 4.82 8.45 -14.49
C LYS A 205 4.47 6.97 -14.39
N THR A 206 4.18 6.30 -15.50
CA THR A 206 3.73 4.91 -15.52
C THR A 206 4.71 4.04 -16.28
N ILE A 207 5.04 2.87 -15.72
CA ILE A 207 5.80 1.82 -16.39
C ILE A 207 4.84 0.68 -16.70
N ARG A 208 4.67 0.38 -17.99
CA ARG A 208 3.73 -0.64 -18.48
C ARG A 208 4.47 -1.95 -18.77
N PHE A 209 4.16 -2.98 -18.01
CA PHE A 209 4.64 -4.34 -18.24
C PHE A 209 3.55 -5.09 -19.00
N THR A 210 3.77 -5.32 -20.30
CA THR A 210 2.85 -6.06 -21.17
C THR A 210 3.33 -7.47 -21.47
N GLU A 211 4.60 -7.76 -21.16
CA GLU A 211 5.18 -9.08 -21.28
C GLU A 211 4.80 -9.93 -20.06
N GLY A 212 4.21 -11.10 -20.28
CA GLY A 212 3.78 -12.02 -19.23
C GLY A 212 2.28 -12.35 -19.28
N SER A 213 1.83 -13.17 -18.32
CA SER A 213 0.44 -13.66 -18.28
C SER A 213 -0.58 -12.64 -17.78
N THR A 214 -0.12 -11.55 -17.17
CA THR A 214 -0.99 -10.49 -16.61
C THR A 214 -0.32 -9.15 -16.81
N PRO A 215 -0.82 -8.28 -17.71
CA PRO A 215 -0.30 -6.94 -17.87
C PRO A 215 -0.39 -6.14 -16.57
N ARG A 216 0.58 -5.25 -16.32
CA ARG A 216 0.63 -4.44 -15.10
C ARG A 216 1.09 -3.01 -15.37
N ASN A 217 0.56 -2.10 -14.57
CA ASN A 217 1.00 -0.70 -14.49
C ASN A 217 1.68 -0.48 -13.15
N LEU A 218 2.97 -0.14 -13.19
CA LEU A 218 3.69 0.45 -12.06
C LEU A 218 3.60 1.97 -12.18
N VAL A 219 2.80 2.60 -11.33
CA VAL A 219 2.57 4.04 -11.32
C VAL A 219 3.41 4.68 -10.23
N LEU A 220 4.23 5.66 -10.61
CA LEU A 220 5.10 6.45 -9.74
C LEU A 220 4.31 7.65 -9.21
N LEU A 221 4.32 7.85 -7.90
CA LEU A 221 3.44 8.77 -7.20
C LEU A 221 4.23 9.78 -6.34
N PRO A 222 3.60 10.87 -5.87
CA PRO A 222 4.20 11.78 -4.89
C PRO A 222 4.65 11.07 -3.61
N ASP A 223 5.49 11.71 -2.80
CA ASP A 223 5.93 11.17 -1.49
C ASP A 223 6.69 9.82 -1.58
N GLY A 224 7.43 9.60 -2.67
CA GLY A 224 8.18 8.36 -2.89
C GLY A 224 7.29 7.12 -3.08
N ALA A 225 6.01 7.31 -3.33
CA ALA A 225 5.02 6.25 -3.44
C ALA A 225 5.02 5.56 -4.81
N SER A 226 4.54 4.32 -4.82
CA SER A 226 4.20 3.59 -6.05
C SER A 226 3.01 2.66 -5.85
N MET A 227 2.23 2.42 -6.90
CA MET A 227 1.31 1.28 -6.95
C MET A 227 1.66 0.39 -8.14
N ASN A 228 1.58 -0.93 -7.96
CA ASN A 228 1.78 -1.91 -9.02
C ASN A 228 0.52 -2.78 -9.14
N VAL A 229 -0.26 -2.52 -10.18
CA VAL A 229 -1.61 -3.07 -10.33
C VAL A 229 -1.85 -3.59 -11.73
N PRO A 230 -2.59 -4.71 -11.90
CA PRO A 230 -3.16 -5.03 -13.19
C PRO A 230 -4.26 -4.00 -13.53
N PRO A 231 -4.36 -3.52 -14.79
CA PRO A 231 -5.43 -2.60 -15.19
C PRO A 231 -6.81 -3.27 -15.15
N GLN A 232 -6.86 -4.60 -15.25
CA GLN A 232 -8.04 -5.42 -15.06
C GLN A 232 -7.68 -6.71 -14.34
N LEU A 233 -8.46 -7.11 -13.33
CA LEU A 233 -8.25 -8.40 -12.65
C LEU A 233 -8.85 -9.52 -13.49
N ALA A 234 -8.06 -10.56 -13.73
CA ALA A 234 -8.51 -11.75 -14.41
C ALA A 234 -9.17 -12.72 -13.41
N GLN A 235 -10.31 -13.30 -13.80
CA GLN A 235 -10.86 -14.44 -13.08
C GLN A 235 -10.09 -15.71 -13.44
N ARG A 236 -10.12 -16.71 -12.56
CA ARG A 236 -9.49 -18.03 -12.80
C ARG A 236 -7.98 -17.98 -12.98
N GLN A 237 -7.34 -16.91 -12.51
CA GLN A 237 -5.90 -16.71 -12.57
C GLN A 237 -5.45 -16.09 -11.25
N ALA A 238 -4.36 -16.60 -10.70
CA ALA A 238 -3.75 -16.01 -9.52
C ALA A 238 -3.29 -14.58 -9.84
N PHE A 239 -3.48 -13.67 -8.90
CA PHE A 239 -3.06 -12.28 -9.07
C PHE A 239 -2.61 -11.71 -7.74
N PHE A 240 -1.93 -10.57 -7.83
CA PHE A 240 -1.62 -9.76 -6.66
C PHE A 240 -1.86 -8.30 -6.99
N VAL A 241 -2.05 -7.53 -5.94
CA VAL A 241 -2.10 -6.06 -5.95
C VAL A 241 -1.06 -5.57 -4.95
N GLU A 242 -0.39 -4.47 -5.27
CA GLU A 242 0.83 -4.06 -4.57
C GLU A 242 0.89 -2.54 -4.43
N ALA A 243 1.37 -2.10 -3.27
CA ALA A 243 1.76 -0.73 -2.98
C ALA A 243 3.23 -0.70 -2.53
N GLY A 244 3.91 0.40 -2.78
CA GLY A 244 5.30 0.61 -2.36
C GLY A 244 5.58 2.04 -1.92
N TRP A 245 6.59 2.18 -1.07
CA TRP A 245 7.03 3.47 -0.54
C TRP A 245 8.55 3.51 -0.37
N LEU A 246 9.20 4.43 -1.08
CA LEU A 246 10.61 4.76 -0.95
C LEU A 246 10.82 5.69 0.25
N VAL A 247 10.92 5.09 1.44
CA VAL A 247 10.99 5.80 2.73
C VAL A 247 12.28 6.61 2.89
N SER A 248 13.37 6.19 2.25
CA SER A 248 14.63 6.95 2.14
C SER A 248 15.32 6.62 0.81
N ASP A 249 16.45 7.25 0.50
CA ASP A 249 17.12 7.03 -0.79
C ASP A 249 17.57 5.57 -0.98
N ASN A 250 17.82 4.85 0.12
CA ASN A 250 18.32 3.47 0.11
C ASN A 250 17.42 2.49 0.86
N GLU A 251 16.22 2.89 1.30
CA GLU A 251 15.26 2.01 1.97
C GLU A 251 13.90 2.14 1.28
N ARG A 252 13.35 1.01 0.85
CA ARG A 252 12.04 0.90 0.23
C ARG A 252 11.22 -0.18 0.93
N GLN A 253 9.93 0.07 1.10
CA GLN A 253 8.98 -0.89 1.62
C GLN A 253 7.92 -1.20 0.58
N ARG A 254 7.45 -2.45 0.54
CA ARG A 254 6.32 -2.84 -0.29
C ARG A 254 5.36 -3.74 0.47
N ILE A 255 4.08 -3.60 0.18
CA ILE A 255 3.05 -4.52 0.67
C ILE A 255 2.31 -5.09 -0.52
N MET A 256 2.19 -6.41 -0.55
CA MET A 256 1.45 -7.15 -1.56
C MET A 256 0.30 -7.89 -0.90
N ARG A 257 -0.83 -7.97 -1.60
CA ARG A 257 -1.95 -8.84 -1.24
C ARG A 257 -2.15 -9.85 -2.37
N ASN A 258 -2.01 -11.13 -2.05
CA ASN A 258 -1.95 -12.22 -3.03
C ASN A 258 -3.25 -13.03 -3.02
N TYR A 259 -3.71 -13.38 -4.22
CA TYR A 259 -4.93 -14.12 -4.46
C TYR A 259 -4.62 -15.34 -5.34
N ASN A 260 -5.24 -16.47 -5.03
CA ASN A 260 -5.10 -17.68 -5.84
C ASN A 260 -5.95 -17.59 -7.12
N ASP A 261 -5.91 -18.65 -7.93
CA ASP A 261 -6.69 -18.77 -9.17
C ASP A 261 -8.21 -18.79 -8.94
N ARG A 262 -8.68 -19.14 -7.74
CA ARG A 262 -10.09 -19.02 -7.34
C ARG A 262 -10.47 -17.59 -6.93
N GLY A 263 -9.51 -16.67 -6.91
CA GLY A 263 -9.71 -15.30 -6.47
C GLY A 263 -9.78 -15.16 -4.95
N GLU A 264 -9.40 -16.18 -4.17
CA GLU A 264 -9.39 -16.15 -2.71
C GLU A 264 -8.09 -15.52 -2.21
N TRP A 265 -8.18 -14.67 -1.18
CA TRP A 265 -7.01 -14.09 -0.54
C TRP A 265 -6.24 -15.16 0.21
N VAL A 266 -4.97 -15.36 -0.15
CA VAL A 266 -4.12 -16.42 0.41
C VAL A 266 -2.98 -15.89 1.28
N SER A 267 -2.51 -14.66 1.04
CA SER A 267 -1.47 -14.07 1.87
C SER A 267 -1.34 -12.56 1.71
N SER A 268 -0.72 -11.93 2.71
CA SER A 268 -0.19 -10.58 2.62
C SER A 268 1.33 -10.61 2.85
N THR A 269 2.08 -9.97 1.97
CA THR A 269 3.55 -9.93 2.04
C THR A 269 4.01 -8.52 2.38
N LEU A 270 4.85 -8.37 3.40
CA LEU A 270 5.59 -7.15 3.68
C LEU A 270 7.05 -7.34 3.27
N ILE A 271 7.58 -6.42 2.46
CA ILE A 271 8.92 -6.49 1.88
C ILE A 271 9.69 -5.26 2.34
N PHE A 272 10.89 -5.46 2.87
CA PHE A 272 11.85 -4.42 3.18
C PHE A 272 13.04 -4.56 2.24
N GLU A 273 13.32 -3.52 1.47
CA GLU A 273 14.39 -3.50 0.48
C GLU A 273 15.43 -2.46 0.87
N ARG A 274 16.70 -2.83 0.77
CA ARG A 274 17.84 -1.92 0.93
C ARG A 274 18.64 -1.90 -0.35
N ARG A 275 18.99 -0.69 -0.81
CA ARG A 275 19.87 -0.55 -1.97
C ARG A 275 21.28 -1.00 -1.60
N VAL A 276 21.87 -1.84 -2.45
CA VAL A 276 23.28 -2.22 -2.37
C VAL A 276 24.12 -1.02 -2.81
N ALA A 277 25.14 -0.69 -2.02
CA ALA A 277 26.06 0.41 -2.29
C ALA A 277 26.90 0.18 -3.56
#